data_AF-A0A3P7P7H2-F1
#
_entry.id   AF-A0A3P7P7H2-F1
#
_cell.length_a   1.000
_cell.length_b   1.000
_cell.length_c   1.000
_cell.angle_alpha   90.00
_cell.angle_beta   90.00
_cell.angle_gamma   90.00
#
_symmetry.space_group_name_H-M   'P 1'
#
loop_
_entity.id
_entity.type
_entity.pdbx_description
1 polymer ?
#
loop_
_entity_poly.entity_id
_entity_poly.type
_entity_poly.pdbx_seq_one_letter_code
_entity_poly.pdbx_strand_id
1 'polypeptide(L)'
;MPTSNTSEGSLRRRRQGFVFRQYRKDWLLLIPGFAWCLSNTVPVTIAAVLVTLLSPVAAGSGIPQVKCYLNGINVPFMMRAKTMFVKGIGVVLAVSGGLAAGKEGPMIHIGSATAAGLS
;
A
#
# COMPACT_ATOMS: atom_id res chain seq x y z
N MET A 1 -62.20 6.93 20.67
CA MET A 1 -60.87 6.32 20.43
C MET A 1 -60.37 6.66 19.03
N PRO A 2 -59.48 7.66 18.86
CA PRO A 2 -58.77 7.88 17.60
C PRO A 2 -57.25 7.94 17.85
N THR A 3 -56.53 6.82 17.77
CA THR A 3 -55.07 6.83 18.05
C THR A 3 -54.25 5.86 17.19
N SER A 4 -54.58 5.68 15.91
CA SER A 4 -53.73 4.89 15.00
C SER A 4 -52.97 5.72 13.95
N ASN A 5 -53.52 6.86 13.48
CA ASN A 5 -52.91 7.60 12.37
C ASN A 5 -51.84 8.64 12.77
N THR A 6 -51.76 9.03 14.04
CA THR A 6 -50.83 10.08 14.51
C THR A 6 -49.41 9.55 14.78
N SER A 7 -49.28 8.26 15.13
CA SER A 7 -47.98 7.63 15.43
C SER A 7 -47.14 7.34 14.18
N GLU A 8 -47.77 6.92 13.07
CA GLU A 8 -47.05 6.63 11.82
C GLU A 8 -46.46 7.87 11.13
N GLY A 9 -47.16 9.01 11.19
CA GLY A 9 -46.67 10.27 10.62
C GLY A 9 -45.46 10.85 11.35
N SER A 10 -45.35 10.59 12.66
CA SER A 10 -44.18 10.94 13.49
C SER A 10 -42.96 10.08 13.14
N LEU A 11 -43.16 8.77 12.97
CA LEU A 11 -42.11 7.81 12.61
C LEU A 11 -41.54 8.07 11.21
N ARG A 12 -42.39 8.39 10.23
CA ARG A 12 -41.94 8.76 8.88
C ARG A 12 -41.08 10.02 8.87
N ARG A 13 -41.44 11.06 9.65
CA ARG A 13 -40.64 12.28 9.79
C ARG A 13 -39.27 12.02 10.45
N ARG A 14 -39.24 11.18 11.50
CA ARG A 14 -37.96 10.76 12.12
C ARG A 14 -37.08 9.99 11.15
N ARG A 15 -37.66 9.09 10.35
CA ARG A 15 -36.91 8.31 9.35
C ARG A 15 -36.35 9.18 8.23
N GLN A 16 -37.13 10.14 7.71
CA GLN A 16 -36.65 11.07 6.69
C GLN A 16 -35.53 11.98 7.21
N GLY A 17 -35.62 12.49 8.44
CA GLY A 17 -34.54 13.26 9.07
C GLY A 17 -33.26 12.45 9.28
N PHE A 18 -33.39 11.15 9.61
CA PHE A 18 -32.25 10.24 9.75
C PHE A 18 -31.56 9.96 8.41
N VAL A 19 -32.32 9.69 7.35
CA VAL A 19 -31.78 9.48 5.99
C VAL A 19 -31.07 10.72 5.45
N PHE A 20 -31.64 11.91 5.66
CA PHE A 20 -31.02 13.17 5.23
C PHE A 20 -29.72 13.48 6.01
N ARG A 21 -29.67 13.13 7.31
CA ARG A 21 -28.45 13.21 8.11
C ARG A 21 -27.41 12.16 7.73
N GLN A 22 -27.84 10.95 7.37
CA GLN A 22 -26.97 9.87 6.92
C GLN A 22 -26.29 10.26 5.59
N TYR A 23 -27.09 10.67 4.61
CA TYR A 23 -26.59 11.09 3.30
C TYR A 23 -25.64 12.29 3.40
N ARG A 24 -25.93 13.28 4.27
CA ARG A 24 -25.03 14.41 4.52
C ARG A 24 -23.69 13.98 5.15
N LYS A 25 -23.69 12.98 6.04
CA LYS A 25 -22.46 12.47 6.67
C LYS A 25 -21.62 11.65 5.68
N ASP A 26 -22.24 10.82 4.85
CA ASP A 26 -21.53 10.02 3.84
C ASP A 26 -20.81 10.92 2.82
N TRP A 27 -21.48 11.98 2.34
CA TRP A 27 -20.86 13.00 1.47
C TRP A 27 -19.75 13.80 2.16
N LEU A 28 -19.87 14.07 3.46
CA LEU A 28 -18.87 14.81 4.22
C LEU A 28 -17.67 13.93 4.63
N LEU A 29 -17.86 12.61 4.78
CA LEU A 29 -16.83 11.62 5.08
C LEU A 29 -16.03 11.20 3.83
N LEU A 30 -16.61 11.34 2.65
CA LEU A 30 -15.90 11.10 1.39
C LEU A 30 -14.72 12.07 1.19
N ILE A 31 -14.89 13.35 1.54
CA ILE A 31 -13.85 14.39 1.38
C ILE A 31 -12.55 14.05 2.15
N PRO A 32 -12.57 13.73 3.46
CA PRO A 32 -11.37 13.31 4.18
C PRO A 32 -10.89 11.91 3.75
N GLY A 33 -11.78 11.01 3.30
CA GLY A 33 -11.41 9.71 2.76
C GLY A 33 -10.54 9.81 1.50
N PHE A 34 -10.95 10.67 0.55
CA PHE A 34 -10.14 10.95 -0.64
C PHE A 34 -8.83 11.66 -0.30
N ALA A 35 -8.84 12.60 0.64
CA ALA A 35 -7.63 13.27 1.11
C ALA A 35 -6.63 12.29 1.76
N TRP A 36 -7.12 11.32 2.54
CA TRP A 36 -6.31 10.26 3.14
C TRP A 36 -5.70 9.34 2.08
N CYS A 37 -6.48 8.85 1.12
CA CYS A 37 -5.99 8.01 0.04
C CYS A 37 -4.94 8.74 -0.83
N LEU A 38 -5.17 10.03 -1.13
CA LEU A 38 -4.24 10.83 -1.91
C LEU A 38 -2.90 11.03 -1.18
N SER A 39 -2.94 11.31 0.13
CA SER A 39 -1.74 11.48 0.96
C SER A 39 -0.86 10.23 1.00
N ASN A 40 -1.47 9.04 0.99
CA ASN A 40 -0.77 7.76 0.95
C ASN A 40 -0.23 7.40 -0.45
N THR A 41 -0.94 7.80 -1.52
CA THR A 41 -0.58 7.43 -2.89
C THR A 41 0.65 8.20 -3.42
N VAL A 42 0.84 9.45 -3.01
CA VAL A 42 1.97 10.29 -3.44
C VAL A 42 3.34 9.67 -3.13
N PRO A 43 3.67 9.27 -1.88
CA PRO A 43 4.96 8.66 -1.59
C PRO A 43 5.13 7.30 -2.28
N VAL A 44 4.07 6.50 -2.41
CA VAL A 44 4.12 5.19 -3.09
C VAL A 44 4.42 5.34 -4.57
N THR A 45 3.78 6.29 -5.25
CA THR A 45 4.00 6.52 -6.69
C THR A 45 5.40 7.03 -6.97
N ILE A 46 5.92 7.94 -6.15
CA ILE A 46 7.30 8.41 -6.24
C ILE A 46 8.27 7.25 -6.03
N ALA A 47 8.04 6.40 -5.01
CA ALA A 47 8.85 5.22 -4.75
C ALA A 47 8.86 4.25 -5.93
N ALA A 48 7.68 3.96 -6.48
CA ALA A 48 7.51 3.04 -7.60
C ALA A 48 8.23 3.55 -8.86
N VAL A 49 8.07 4.84 -9.19
CA VAL A 49 8.74 5.46 -10.33
C VAL A 49 10.26 5.45 -10.15
N LEU A 50 10.74 5.74 -8.94
CA LEU A 50 12.16 5.73 -8.64
C LEU A 50 12.76 4.31 -8.80
N VAL A 51 12.07 3.28 -8.30
CA VAL A 51 12.50 1.88 -8.45
C VAL A 51 12.48 1.43 -9.91
N THR A 52 11.41 1.73 -10.66
CA THR A 52 11.28 1.29 -12.06
C THR A 52 12.29 1.96 -12.98
N LEU A 53 12.65 3.22 -12.73
CA LEU A 53 13.63 3.95 -13.53
C LEU A 53 15.08 3.59 -13.19
N LEU A 54 15.42 3.41 -11.90
CA LEU A 54 16.79 3.13 -11.49
C LEU A 54 17.17 1.66 -11.62
N SER A 55 16.24 0.74 -11.37
CA SER A 55 16.50 -0.69 -11.42
C SER A 55 15.21 -1.53 -11.46
N PRO A 56 14.68 -1.87 -12.65
CA PRO A 56 13.50 -2.72 -12.77
C PRO A 56 13.74 -4.14 -12.20
N VAL A 57 14.99 -4.60 -12.16
CA VAL A 57 15.41 -5.89 -11.56
C VAL A 57 15.16 -5.93 -10.04
N ALA A 58 15.02 -4.75 -9.39
CA ALA A 58 14.72 -4.65 -7.96
C ALA A 58 13.24 -4.93 -7.64
N ALA A 59 12.36 -5.04 -8.64
CA ALA A 59 10.94 -5.28 -8.42
C ALA A 59 10.67 -6.65 -7.76
N GLY A 60 9.67 -6.70 -6.88
CA GLY A 60 9.26 -7.93 -6.20
C GLY A 60 10.07 -8.28 -4.94
N SER A 61 9.85 -9.48 -4.40
CA SER A 61 10.40 -9.91 -3.10
C SER A 61 11.91 -10.16 -3.10
N GLY A 62 12.44 -10.74 -4.18
CA GLY A 62 13.86 -11.15 -4.25
C GLY A 62 14.14 -12.60 -3.89
N ILE A 63 13.25 -13.25 -3.13
CA ILE A 63 13.33 -14.68 -2.77
C ILE A 63 13.57 -15.63 -3.96
N PRO A 64 12.82 -15.56 -5.09
CA PRO A 64 13.07 -16.47 -6.21
C PRO A 64 14.47 -16.28 -6.81
N GLN A 65 14.99 -15.05 -6.79
CA GLN A 65 16.29 -14.73 -7.34
C GLN A 65 17.41 -15.29 -6.43
N VAL A 66 17.25 -15.18 -5.10
CA VAL A 66 18.13 -15.84 -4.11
C VAL A 66 18.12 -17.36 -4.29
N LYS A 67 16.96 -17.94 -4.55
CA LYS A 67 16.83 -19.38 -4.80
C LYS A 67 17.56 -19.80 -6.07
N CYS A 68 17.45 -19.03 -7.17
CA CYS A 68 18.20 -19.29 -8.40
C CYS A 68 19.71 -19.18 -8.18
N TYR A 69 20.17 -18.17 -7.43
CA TYR A 69 21.58 -18.00 -7.10
C TYR A 69 22.13 -19.20 -6.32
N LEU A 70 21.39 -19.70 -5.32
CA LEU A 70 21.76 -20.91 -4.57
C LEU A 70 21.70 -22.19 -5.40
N ASN A 71 20.90 -22.24 -6.46
CA ASN A 71 20.90 -23.33 -7.44
C ASN A 71 22.08 -23.25 -8.43
N GLY A 72 22.98 -22.27 -8.28
CA GLY A 72 24.12 -22.07 -9.18
C GLY A 72 23.78 -21.31 -10.47
N ILE A 73 22.55 -20.82 -10.61
CA ILE A 73 22.13 -20.01 -11.76
C ILE A 73 22.41 -18.55 -11.46
N ASN A 74 23.40 -17.97 -12.16
CA ASN A 74 23.78 -16.59 -11.94
C ASN A 74 22.77 -15.64 -12.61
N VAL A 75 21.93 -14.97 -11.79
CA VAL A 75 20.94 -14.01 -12.27
C VAL A 75 21.62 -12.65 -12.46
N PRO A 76 21.68 -12.10 -13.69
CA PRO A 76 22.37 -10.85 -13.97
C PRO A 76 21.73 -9.69 -13.17
N PHE A 77 22.58 -8.81 -12.65
CA PHE A 77 22.21 -7.59 -11.89
C PHE A 77 21.53 -7.79 -10.53
N MET A 78 21.32 -9.04 -10.09
CA MET A 78 20.72 -9.35 -8.79
C MET A 78 21.60 -8.88 -7.60
N MET A 79 22.93 -9.05 -7.70
CA MET A 79 23.89 -8.80 -6.62
C MET A 79 24.54 -7.41 -6.69
N ARG A 80 24.05 -6.49 -7.53
CA ARG A 80 24.62 -5.14 -7.56
C ARG A 80 24.21 -4.37 -6.30
N ALA A 81 25.18 -3.80 -5.59
CA ALA A 81 24.92 -2.98 -4.40
C ALA A 81 23.94 -1.82 -4.68
N LYS A 82 23.99 -1.25 -5.89
CA LYS A 82 23.05 -0.22 -6.35
C LYS A 82 21.60 -0.72 -6.38
N THR A 83 21.35 -1.95 -6.84
CA THR A 83 20.02 -2.58 -6.92
C THR A 83 19.42 -2.75 -5.51
N MET A 84 20.25 -3.15 -4.54
CA MET A 84 19.84 -3.35 -3.15
C MET A 84 19.47 -2.04 -2.46
N PHE A 85 20.26 -0.98 -2.67
CA PHE A 85 20.02 0.33 -2.06
C PHE A 85 18.71 0.94 -2.55
N VAL A 86 18.46 0.86 -3.86
CA VAL A 86 17.21 1.31 -4.49
C VAL A 86 16.01 0.50 -3.98
N LYS A 87 16.16 -0.82 -3.82
CA LYS A 87 15.12 -1.70 -3.27
C LYS A 87 14.77 -1.33 -1.82
N GLY A 88 15.78 -1.10 -0.97
CA GLY A 88 15.58 -0.69 0.42
C GLY A 88 14.81 0.63 0.53
N ILE A 89 15.26 1.66 -0.19
CA ILE A 89 14.59 2.98 -0.20
C ILE A 89 13.16 2.85 -0.74
N GLY A 90 12.96 2.10 -1.83
CA GLY A 90 11.64 1.89 -2.42
C GLY A 90 10.65 1.21 -1.46
N VAL A 91 11.11 0.23 -0.69
CA VAL A 91 10.27 -0.46 0.31
C VAL A 91 9.93 0.44 1.49
N VAL A 92 10.90 1.23 2.00
CA VAL A 92 10.66 2.19 3.09
C VAL A 92 9.60 3.21 2.66
N LEU A 93 9.72 3.75 1.45
CA LEU A 93 8.77 4.72 0.92
C LEU A 93 7.39 4.08 0.66
N ALA A 94 7.34 2.85 0.15
CA ALA A 94 6.09 2.12 -0.06
C ALA A 94 5.35 1.83 1.26
N VAL A 95 6.06 1.41 2.31
CA VAL A 95 5.50 1.17 3.65
C VAL A 95 5.07 2.48 4.31
N SER A 96 5.84 3.56 4.13
CA SER A 96 5.48 4.88 4.65
C SER A 96 4.20 5.44 4.02
N GLY A 97 3.92 5.07 2.78
CA GLY A 97 2.69 5.42 2.07
C GLY A 97 1.53 4.45 2.27
N GLY A 98 1.59 3.59 3.31
CA GLY A 98 0.46 2.73 3.68
C GLY A 98 0.22 1.55 2.74
N LEU A 99 1.15 1.23 1.84
CA LEU A 99 1.03 0.04 1.01
C LEU A 99 1.24 -1.21 1.88
N ALA A 100 0.34 -2.19 1.76
CA ALA A 100 0.45 -3.50 2.41
C ALA A 100 1.55 -4.38 1.76
N ALA A 101 2.78 -3.89 1.74
CA ALA A 101 3.96 -4.59 1.24
C ALA A 101 4.70 -5.26 2.40
N GLY A 102 5.05 -6.53 2.25
CA GLY A 102 5.83 -7.27 3.25
C GLY A 102 7.32 -6.89 3.20
N LYS A 103 7.86 -6.38 4.30
CA LYS A 103 9.30 -6.05 4.46
C LYS A 103 10.24 -7.27 4.50
N GLU A 104 9.69 -8.45 4.75
CA GLU A 104 10.47 -9.68 4.96
C GLU A 104 11.22 -10.14 3.69
N GLY A 105 10.57 -10.08 2.53
CA GLY A 105 11.17 -10.48 1.25
C GLY A 105 12.42 -9.68 0.88
N PRO A 106 12.32 -8.33 0.83
CA PRO A 106 13.46 -7.46 0.55
C PRO A 106 14.62 -7.62 1.55
N MET A 107 14.33 -7.89 2.82
CA MET A 107 15.37 -8.07 3.85
C MET A 107 16.23 -9.32 3.58
N ILE A 108 15.60 -10.43 3.16
CA ILE A 108 16.31 -11.67 2.82
C ILE A 108 17.21 -11.45 1.59
N HIS A 109 16.72 -10.72 0.57
CA HIS A 109 17.53 -10.37 -0.61
C HIS A 109 18.75 -9.55 -0.20
N ILE A 110 18.55 -8.46 0.55
CA ILE A 110 19.65 -7.59 1.00
C ILE A 110 20.67 -8.39 1.81
N GLY A 111 20.24 -9.25 2.74
CA GLY A 111 21.12 -10.11 3.52
C GLY A 111 21.97 -11.06 2.67
N SER A 112 21.34 -11.77 1.72
CA SER A 112 22.04 -12.69 0.82
C SER A 112 23.10 -11.99 -0.04
N ALA A 113 22.83 -10.74 -0.40
CA ALA A 113 23.63 -10.02 -1.36
C ALA A 113 24.76 -9.24 -0.68
N THR A 114 24.59 -8.82 0.57
CA THR A 114 25.70 -8.41 1.45
C THR A 114 26.65 -9.57 1.73
N ALA A 115 26.12 -10.78 1.97
CA ALA A 115 26.95 -11.98 2.16
C ALA A 115 27.76 -12.34 0.91
N ALA A 116 27.17 -12.23 -0.29
CA ALA A 116 27.88 -12.45 -1.54
C ALA A 116 28.94 -11.36 -1.85
N GLY A 117 28.74 -10.12 -1.38
CA GLY A 117 29.70 -9.03 -1.55
C GLY A 117 30.85 -9.00 -0.53
N LEU A 118 30.70 -9.69 0.60
CA LEU A 118 31.74 -9.87 1.62
C LEU A 118 32.58 -11.15 1.43
N SER A 119 32.25 -11.98 0.44
CA SER A 119 32.89 -13.26 0.14
C SER A 119 33.99 -13.15 -0.90
#